data_AF-A0A7X8HAJ1-F1
#
_entry.id   AF-A0A7X8HAJ1-F1
#
_cell.length_a   1.000
_cell.length_b   1.000
_cell.length_c   1.000
_cell.angle_alpha   90.00
_cell.angle_beta   90.00
_cell.angle_gamma   90.00
#
_symmetry.space_group_name_H-M   'P 1'
#
loop_
_entity.id
_entity.type
_entity.pdbx_description
1 polymer ?
#
loop_
_entity_poly.entity_id
_entity_poly.type
_entity_poly.pdbx_seq_one_letter_code
_entity_poly.pdbx_strand_id
1 'polypeptide(L)'
;MAINKDDALYYEELDALYEMSNAPVEKRLALFEGRNETVSARDNAFARQITVLTLAGRPEKAVEYLKGRKFSYREGSSRVRDIIIDAHLMAGKKLMAEKKYDRALEEFLLARIPEEEAAASRAGNRNVQVDYFIATAFNALGNRTLARKSYEQSASRDVRNSSYVKYYQAMSLMRLGKKKEAEEALRAIIDEAEKQIGQTESREVDFFAKFGTREAENARLASAYLLKGLGLKGLGELVSARENLSKAVELSNSNLYAISELRDIQ
;
A
#
# COMPACT_ATOMS: atom_id res chain seq x y z
N MET A 1 27.26 -19.37 15.55
CA MET A 1 27.72 -18.10 14.94
C MET A 1 27.26 -16.96 15.82
N ALA A 2 28.16 -16.04 16.20
CA ALA A 2 27.78 -14.85 16.95
C ALA A 2 26.97 -13.90 16.04
N ILE A 3 25.91 -13.29 16.58
CA ILE A 3 25.09 -12.32 15.86
C ILE A 3 25.90 -11.02 15.69
N ASN A 4 26.26 -10.66 14.45
CA ASN A 4 26.90 -9.39 14.16
C ASN A 4 25.84 -8.30 13.92
N LYS A 5 25.61 -7.46 14.94
CA LYS A 5 24.63 -6.35 14.86
C LYS A 5 25.13 -5.13 14.08
N ASP A 6 26.38 -5.14 13.64
CA ASP A 6 26.94 -4.09 12.79
C ASP A 6 26.88 -4.46 11.30
N ASP A 7 26.30 -5.61 10.96
CA ASP A 7 26.06 -6.05 9.59
C ASP A 7 24.61 -5.72 9.17
N ALA A 8 24.44 -4.93 8.10
CA ALA A 8 23.13 -4.60 7.56
C ALA A 8 22.36 -5.84 7.07
N LEU A 9 23.05 -6.92 6.66
CA LEU A 9 22.42 -8.16 6.21
C LEU A 9 21.60 -8.83 7.33
N TYR A 10 22.05 -8.73 8.59
CA TYR A 10 21.33 -9.24 9.75
C TYR A 10 19.91 -8.67 9.84
N TYR A 11 19.77 -7.35 9.61
CA TYR A 11 18.48 -6.67 9.66
C TYR A 11 17.57 -7.05 8.48
N GLU A 12 18.14 -7.20 7.29
CA GLU A 12 17.40 -7.64 6.11
C GLU A 12 16.79 -9.02 6.30
N GLU A 13 17.60 -9.99 6.73
CA GLU A 13 17.18 -11.38 6.89
C GLU A 13 16.23 -11.56 8.07
N LEU A 14 16.51 -10.91 9.20
CA LEU A 14 15.65 -11.05 10.38
C LEU A 14 14.27 -10.40 10.18
N ASP A 15 14.21 -9.22 9.56
CA ASP A 15 12.92 -8.61 9.24
C ASP A 15 12.16 -9.42 8.18
N ALA A 16 12.86 -10.07 7.24
CA ALA A 16 12.23 -11.00 6.32
C ALA A 16 11.57 -12.17 7.07
N LEU A 17 12.27 -12.79 8.02
CA LEU A 17 11.70 -13.86 8.84
C LEU A 17 10.51 -13.37 9.69
N TYR A 18 10.57 -12.14 10.22
CA TYR A 18 9.45 -11.55 10.94
C TYR A 18 8.24 -11.30 10.05
N GLU A 19 8.43 -10.79 8.84
CA GLU A 19 7.36 -10.64 7.85
C GLU A 19 6.74 -11.99 7.49
N MET A 20 7.57 -13.00 7.21
CA MET A 20 7.13 -14.34 6.83
C MET A 20 6.34 -15.04 7.94
N SER A 21 6.71 -14.78 9.20
CA SER A 21 6.00 -15.31 10.37
C SER A 21 4.79 -14.47 10.79
N ASN A 22 4.41 -13.48 9.98
CA ASN A 22 3.34 -12.53 10.27
C ASN A 22 3.51 -11.83 11.64
N ALA A 23 4.76 -11.53 12.02
CA ALA A 23 5.05 -10.88 13.29
C ALA A 23 4.40 -9.49 13.38
N PRO A 24 4.01 -9.04 14.59
CA PRO A 24 3.46 -7.70 14.78
C PRO A 24 4.41 -6.61 14.27
N VAL A 25 3.84 -5.53 13.73
CA VAL A 25 4.60 -4.40 13.16
C VAL A 25 5.50 -3.75 14.22
N GLU A 26 5.08 -3.73 15.47
CA GLU A 26 5.84 -3.17 16.60
C GLU A 26 7.14 -3.95 16.84
N LYS A 27 7.08 -5.29 16.72
CA LYS A 27 8.26 -6.15 16.84
C LYS A 27 9.23 -5.92 15.69
N ARG A 28 8.70 -5.75 14.47
CA ARG A 28 9.50 -5.39 13.29
C ARG A 28 10.12 -4.01 13.44
N LEU A 29 9.39 -3.03 13.97
CA LEU A 29 9.90 -1.67 14.19
C LEU A 29 11.06 -1.66 15.19
N ALA A 30 10.91 -2.38 16.31
CA ALA A 30 11.92 -2.48 17.35
C ALA A 30 13.27 -3.00 16.83
N LEU A 31 13.26 -3.84 15.78
CA LEU A 31 14.49 -4.33 15.15
C LEU A 31 15.36 -3.20 14.60
N PHE A 32 14.76 -2.12 14.09
CA PHE A 32 15.47 -1.03 13.42
C PHE A 32 15.77 0.19 14.32
N GLU A 33 15.34 0.16 15.58
CA GLU A 33 15.47 1.31 16.50
C GLU A 33 16.95 1.65 16.77
N GLY A 34 17.34 2.89 16.47
CA GLY A 34 18.71 3.38 16.67
C GLY A 34 19.75 2.79 15.71
N ARG A 35 19.34 2.10 14.64
CA ARG A 35 20.25 1.36 13.74
C ARG A 35 20.28 1.88 12.30
N ASN A 36 19.75 3.07 12.04
CA ASN A 36 19.68 3.64 10.69
C ASN A 36 21.06 3.74 10.01
N GLU A 37 22.10 4.17 10.73
CA GLU A 37 23.45 4.31 10.16
C GLU A 37 23.96 2.96 9.62
N THR A 38 23.84 1.89 10.41
CA THR A 38 24.19 0.53 9.99
C THR A 38 23.29 0.02 8.87
N VAL A 39 21.98 0.13 9.04
CA VAL A 39 20.98 -0.46 8.13
C VAL A 39 21.03 0.21 6.75
N SER A 40 21.24 1.52 6.71
CA SER A 40 21.31 2.29 5.46
C SER A 40 22.54 1.99 4.60
N ALA A 41 23.53 1.26 5.13
CA ALA A 41 24.69 0.81 4.35
C ALA A 41 24.32 -0.17 3.22
N ARG A 42 23.14 -0.82 3.29
CA ARG A 42 22.66 -1.78 2.30
C ARG A 42 21.25 -1.47 1.86
N ASP A 43 21.04 -1.39 0.56
CA ASP A 43 19.76 -0.95 -0.03
C ASP A 43 18.55 -1.81 0.37
N ASN A 44 18.69 -3.14 0.38
CA ASN A 44 17.58 -4.03 0.76
C ASN A 44 17.21 -3.90 2.25
N ALA A 45 18.21 -3.83 3.13
CA ALA A 45 17.99 -3.62 4.56
C ALA A 45 17.32 -2.27 4.81
N PHE A 46 17.80 -1.23 4.12
CA PHE A 46 17.21 0.10 4.17
C PHE A 46 15.77 0.13 3.65
N ALA A 47 15.49 -0.51 2.51
CA ALA A 47 14.15 -0.61 1.95
C ALA A 47 13.16 -1.25 2.96
N ARG A 48 13.60 -2.31 3.65
CA ARG A 48 12.80 -2.93 4.74
C ARG A 48 12.53 -1.97 5.89
N GLN A 49 13.55 -1.22 6.34
CA GLN A 49 13.37 -0.20 7.38
C GLN A 49 12.33 0.86 6.99
N ILE A 50 12.37 1.35 5.75
CA ILE A 50 11.39 2.31 5.23
C ILE A 50 9.98 1.70 5.21
N THR A 51 9.83 0.45 4.75
CA THR A 51 8.56 -0.28 4.78
C THR A 51 8.00 -0.37 6.20
N VAL A 52 8.81 -0.78 7.17
CA VAL A 52 8.38 -0.98 8.55
C VAL A 52 8.03 0.35 9.25
N LEU A 53 8.80 1.42 9.01
CA LEU A 53 8.44 2.76 9.49
C LEU A 53 7.07 3.20 8.95
N THR A 54 6.82 2.94 7.68
CA THR A 54 5.56 3.29 7.01
C THR A 54 4.38 2.49 7.59
N LEU A 55 4.53 1.16 7.74
CA LEU A 55 3.55 0.28 8.38
C LEU A 55 3.23 0.71 9.82
N ALA A 56 4.26 1.10 10.57
CA ALA A 56 4.13 1.54 11.96
C ALA A 56 3.47 2.92 12.12
N GLY A 57 2.99 3.55 11.04
CA GLY A 57 2.41 4.89 11.09
C GLY A 57 3.43 5.98 11.40
N ARG A 58 4.70 5.76 11.05
CA ARG A 58 5.79 6.76 11.11
C ARG A 58 6.29 7.13 9.70
N PRO A 59 5.40 7.45 8.74
CA PRO A 59 5.81 7.74 7.37
C PRO A 59 6.65 9.01 7.26
N GLU A 60 6.52 9.98 8.17
CA GLU A 60 7.35 11.20 8.16
C GLU A 60 8.83 10.88 8.34
N LYS A 61 9.13 9.92 9.22
CA LYS A 61 10.50 9.44 9.45
C LYS A 61 11.00 8.62 8.26
N ALA A 62 10.11 7.86 7.62
CA ALA A 62 10.43 7.14 6.40
C ALA A 62 10.82 8.10 5.26
N VAL A 63 10.03 9.15 5.00
CA VAL A 63 10.36 10.16 3.98
C VAL A 63 11.60 10.97 4.37
N GLU A 64 11.81 11.28 5.65
CA GLU A 64 13.03 11.92 6.14
C GLU A 64 14.27 11.10 5.78
N TYR A 65 14.26 9.79 6.06
CA TYR A 65 15.36 8.89 5.76
C TYR A 65 15.60 8.73 4.25
N LEU A 66 14.54 8.81 3.44
CA LEU A 66 14.64 8.76 1.98
C LEU A 66 15.27 10.04 1.37
N LYS A 67 15.33 11.17 2.09
CA LYS A 67 15.86 12.43 1.55
C LYS A 67 17.31 12.28 1.10
N GLY A 68 17.56 12.58 -0.16
CA GLY A 68 18.90 12.49 -0.76
C GLY A 68 19.41 11.05 -0.95
N ARG A 69 18.61 10.02 -0.61
CA ARG A 69 18.99 8.64 -0.84
C ARG A 69 19.01 8.35 -2.33
N LYS A 70 20.10 7.74 -2.78
CA LYS A 70 20.18 7.08 -4.09
C LYS A 70 20.32 5.59 -3.83
N PHE A 71 19.33 4.82 -4.26
CA PHE A 71 19.46 3.37 -4.27
C PHE A 71 20.42 2.97 -5.39
N SER A 72 21.29 2.00 -5.12
CA SER A 72 22.32 1.52 -6.06
C SER A 72 21.70 0.76 -7.24
N TYR A 73 20.47 0.27 -7.09
CA TYR A 73 19.72 -0.39 -8.15
C TYR A 73 19.37 0.63 -9.25
N ARG A 74 20.01 0.50 -10.43
CA ARG A 74 19.55 1.13 -11.68
C ARG A 74 18.21 0.50 -12.11
N GLU A 75 17.36 1.31 -12.74
CA GLU A 75 16.09 1.00 -13.45
C GLU A 75 15.52 -0.43 -13.28
N GLY A 76 14.34 -0.56 -12.66
CA GLY A 76 13.50 -1.78 -12.79
C GLY A 76 13.10 -2.49 -11.49
N SER A 77 13.63 -2.09 -10.33
CA SER A 77 13.12 -2.58 -9.03
C SER A 77 11.80 -1.88 -8.69
N SER A 78 10.68 -2.41 -9.23
CA SER A 78 9.34 -1.92 -8.91
C SER A 78 9.06 -1.89 -7.40
N ARG A 79 9.72 -2.76 -6.62
CA ARG A 79 9.61 -2.81 -5.16
C ARG A 79 10.11 -1.55 -4.46
N VAL A 80 11.33 -1.06 -4.75
CA VAL A 80 11.87 0.12 -4.07
C VAL A 80 11.03 1.35 -4.39
N ARG A 81 10.61 1.46 -5.65
CA ARG A 81 9.68 2.49 -6.10
C ARG A 81 8.36 2.43 -5.34
N ASP A 82 7.73 1.27 -5.25
CA ASP A 82 6.48 1.08 -4.50
C ASP A 82 6.62 1.49 -3.03
N ILE A 83 7.77 1.18 -2.40
CA ILE A 83 8.08 1.57 -1.02
C ILE A 83 8.18 3.10 -0.87
N ILE A 84 8.82 3.79 -1.81
CA ILE A 84 8.91 5.26 -1.82
C ILE A 84 7.51 5.88 -2.00
N ILE A 85 6.73 5.36 -2.95
CA ILE A 85 5.34 5.79 -3.18
C ILE A 85 4.53 5.62 -1.89
N ASP A 86 4.60 4.45 -1.26
CA ASP A 86 3.87 4.15 -0.03
C ASP A 86 4.23 5.12 1.11
N ALA A 87 5.52 5.41 1.31
CA ALA A 87 5.98 6.34 2.34
C ALA A 87 5.40 7.76 2.12
N HIS A 88 5.50 8.29 0.90
CA HIS A 88 4.97 9.60 0.56
C HIS A 88 3.44 9.65 0.62
N LEU A 89 2.73 8.62 0.13
CA LEU A 89 1.27 8.56 0.22
C LEU A 89 0.80 8.53 1.67
N MET A 90 1.45 7.75 2.54
CA MET A 90 1.08 7.69 3.96
C MET A 90 1.40 9.01 4.69
N ALA A 91 2.53 9.65 4.39
CA ALA A 91 2.87 10.97 4.93
C ALA A 91 1.84 12.03 4.50
N GLY A 92 1.50 12.06 3.22
CA GLY A 92 0.48 12.95 2.68
C GLY A 92 -0.92 12.69 3.28
N LYS A 93 -1.32 11.43 3.48
CA LYS A 93 -2.60 11.09 4.15
C LYS A 93 -2.65 11.64 5.59
N LYS A 94 -1.55 11.55 6.34
CA LYS A 94 -1.50 12.13 7.69
C LYS A 94 -1.58 13.67 7.67
N LEU A 95 -0.89 14.32 6.73
CA LEU A 95 -1.01 15.77 6.53
C LEU A 95 -2.42 16.20 6.12
N MET A 96 -3.13 15.40 5.29
CA MET A 96 -4.54 15.63 4.96
C MET A 96 -5.44 15.61 6.19
N ALA A 97 -5.24 14.64 7.10
CA ALA A 97 -6.00 14.55 8.36
C ALA A 97 -5.73 15.77 9.28
N GLU A 98 -4.50 16.29 9.24
CA GLU A 98 -4.09 17.52 9.95
C GLU A 98 -4.52 18.81 9.23
N LYS A 99 -5.23 18.71 8.10
CA LYS A 99 -5.66 19.84 7.24
C LYS A 99 -4.51 20.68 6.65
N LYS A 100 -3.31 20.12 6.57
CA LYS A 100 -2.12 20.72 5.93
C LYS A 100 -2.09 20.35 4.45
N TYR A 101 -3.08 20.82 3.71
CA TYR A 101 -3.38 20.34 2.35
C TYR A 101 -2.29 20.68 1.32
N ASP A 102 -1.63 21.83 1.49
CA ASP A 102 -0.49 22.27 0.69
C ASP A 102 0.69 21.28 0.81
N ARG A 103 1.07 20.96 2.05
CA ARG A 103 2.14 20.00 2.33
C ARG A 103 1.76 18.58 1.92
N ALA A 104 0.50 18.19 2.10
CA ALA A 104 0.01 16.90 1.64
C ALA A 104 0.14 16.76 0.11
N LEU A 105 -0.20 17.82 -0.63
CA LEU A 105 -0.05 17.85 -2.08
C LEU A 105 1.42 17.69 -2.50
N GLU A 106 2.37 18.34 -1.80
CA GLU A 106 3.80 18.17 -2.05
C GLU A 106 4.23 16.70 -1.91
N GLU A 107 3.84 16.03 -0.83
CA GLU A 107 4.13 14.60 -0.63
C GLU A 107 3.53 13.74 -1.75
N PHE A 108 2.27 13.99 -2.12
CA PHE A 108 1.63 13.23 -3.21
C PHE A 108 2.29 13.46 -4.57
N LEU A 109 2.79 14.67 -4.84
CA LEU A 109 3.54 14.95 -6.07
C LEU A 109 4.89 14.23 -6.10
N LEU A 110 5.57 14.11 -4.95
CA LEU A 110 6.80 13.32 -4.81
C LEU A 110 6.56 11.81 -5.00
N ALA A 111 5.35 11.33 -4.72
CA ALA A 111 4.95 9.95 -4.98
C ALA A 111 4.69 9.66 -6.48
N ARG A 112 4.51 10.69 -7.33
CA ARG A 112 4.17 10.48 -8.74
C ARG A 112 5.41 10.10 -9.54
N ILE A 113 5.28 9.12 -10.42
CA ILE A 113 6.39 8.61 -11.24
C ILE A 113 6.10 8.76 -12.75
N PRO A 114 7.13 8.67 -13.62
CA PRO A 114 6.93 8.66 -15.07
C PRO A 114 6.04 7.50 -15.53
N GLU A 115 5.24 7.71 -16.59
CA GLU A 115 4.24 6.71 -17.05
C GLU A 115 4.89 5.42 -17.55
N GLU A 116 6.01 5.55 -18.26
CA GLU A 116 6.80 4.43 -18.78
C GLU A 116 7.28 3.49 -17.66
N GLU A 117 7.43 4.01 -16.45
CA GLU A 117 7.84 3.25 -15.28
C GLU A 117 6.67 2.76 -14.42
N ALA A 118 5.47 3.31 -14.62
CA ALA A 118 4.34 3.11 -13.74
C ALA A 118 3.66 1.76 -13.91
N ALA A 119 3.66 1.21 -15.13
CA ALA A 119 3.08 -0.10 -15.42
C ALA A 119 3.89 -1.29 -14.87
N ALA A 120 5.11 -1.07 -14.35
CA ALA A 120 6.01 -2.12 -13.89
C ALA A 120 5.70 -2.66 -12.47
N SER A 121 4.77 -2.04 -11.72
CA SER A 121 4.37 -2.54 -10.39
C SER A 121 3.44 -3.74 -10.50
N ARG A 122 3.56 -4.68 -9.55
CA ARG A 122 2.61 -5.81 -9.40
C ARG A 122 1.19 -5.32 -9.13
N ALA A 123 1.06 -4.19 -8.45
CA ALA A 123 -0.23 -3.53 -8.21
C ALA A 123 -0.78 -2.83 -9.45
N GLY A 124 -0.10 -2.87 -10.61
CA GLY A 124 -0.49 -2.11 -11.80
C GLY A 124 -0.03 -0.65 -11.71
N ASN A 125 -0.58 0.21 -12.57
CA ASN A 125 -0.14 1.60 -12.65
C ASN A 125 -0.44 2.37 -11.35
N ARG A 126 0.58 2.55 -10.50
CA ARG A 126 0.47 3.25 -9.20
C ARG A 126 0.07 4.71 -9.33
N ASN A 127 0.29 5.36 -10.48
CA ASN A 127 -0.15 6.73 -10.69
C ASN A 127 -1.68 6.87 -10.63
N VAL A 128 -2.45 5.79 -10.83
CA VAL A 128 -3.91 5.79 -10.58
C VAL A 128 -4.22 6.19 -9.15
N GLN A 129 -3.56 5.57 -8.19
CA GLN A 129 -3.72 5.86 -6.77
C GLN A 129 -3.15 7.23 -6.42
N VAL A 130 -1.95 7.54 -6.91
CA VAL A 130 -1.29 8.82 -6.63
C VAL A 130 -2.12 9.99 -7.11
N ASP A 131 -2.64 9.94 -8.34
CA ASP A 131 -3.44 11.04 -8.89
C ASP A 131 -4.80 11.19 -8.20
N TYR A 132 -5.38 10.12 -7.66
CA TYR A 132 -6.55 10.22 -6.80
C TYR A 132 -6.26 11.05 -5.53
N PHE A 133 -5.10 10.83 -4.90
CA PHE A 133 -4.69 11.61 -3.73
C PHE A 133 -4.32 13.06 -4.07
N ILE A 134 -3.61 13.29 -5.18
CA ILE A 134 -3.35 14.63 -5.71
C ILE A 134 -4.66 15.38 -5.96
N ALA A 135 -5.63 14.73 -6.61
CA ALA A 135 -6.94 15.32 -6.88
C ALA A 135 -7.69 15.68 -5.60
N THR A 136 -7.61 14.81 -4.58
CA THR A 136 -8.23 15.01 -3.28
C THR A 136 -7.59 16.19 -2.52
N ALA A 137 -6.27 16.34 -2.59
CA ALA A 137 -5.56 17.49 -2.03
C ALA A 137 -5.93 18.80 -2.75
N PHE A 138 -5.93 18.82 -4.10
CA PHE A 138 -6.39 19.98 -4.86
C PHE A 138 -7.83 20.37 -4.53
N ASN A 139 -8.70 19.38 -4.37
CA ASN A 139 -10.09 19.63 -4.00
C ASN A 139 -10.19 20.26 -2.60
N ALA A 140 -9.40 19.78 -1.63
CA ALA A 140 -9.35 20.34 -0.29
C ALA A 140 -8.78 21.78 -0.26
N LEU A 141 -7.87 22.11 -1.17
CA LEU A 141 -7.37 23.46 -1.42
C LEU A 141 -8.35 24.36 -2.19
N GLY A 142 -9.52 23.85 -2.58
CA GLY A 142 -10.52 24.59 -3.37
C GLY A 142 -10.19 24.71 -4.86
N ASN A 143 -9.09 24.11 -5.33
CA ASN A 143 -8.71 24.14 -6.75
C ASN A 143 -9.46 23.06 -7.55
N ARG A 144 -10.73 23.33 -7.84
CA ARG A 144 -11.65 22.40 -8.50
C ARG A 144 -11.19 21.97 -9.90
N THR A 145 -10.56 22.87 -10.66
CA THR A 145 -10.09 22.59 -12.01
C THR A 145 -8.97 21.56 -12.01
N LEU A 146 -7.95 21.76 -11.16
CA LEU A 146 -6.85 20.80 -11.04
C LEU A 146 -7.32 19.49 -10.40
N ALA A 147 -8.21 19.55 -9.41
CA ALA A 147 -8.80 18.36 -8.81
C ALA A 147 -9.50 17.49 -9.87
N ARG A 148 -10.36 18.10 -10.70
CA ARG A 148 -11.06 17.39 -11.77
C ARG A 148 -10.09 16.74 -12.75
N LYS A 149 -9.08 17.50 -13.21
CA LYS A 149 -8.07 16.98 -14.15
C LYS A 149 -7.33 15.77 -13.57
N SER A 150 -6.94 15.82 -12.30
CA SER A 150 -6.25 14.70 -11.65
C SER A 150 -7.18 13.50 -11.40
N TYR A 151 -8.46 13.72 -11.07
CA TYR A 151 -9.43 12.62 -11.03
C TYR A 151 -9.63 11.98 -12.42
N GLU A 152 -9.69 12.77 -13.49
CA GLU A 152 -9.78 12.25 -14.86
C GLU A 152 -8.56 11.40 -15.22
N GLN A 153 -7.35 11.85 -14.88
CA GLN A 153 -6.11 11.08 -15.06
C GLN A 153 -6.10 9.76 -14.27
N SER A 154 -6.59 9.78 -13.03
CA SER A 154 -6.74 8.56 -12.22
C SER A 154 -7.77 7.60 -12.85
N ALA A 155 -8.91 8.13 -13.30
CA ALA A 155 -10.01 7.33 -13.84
C ALA A 155 -9.73 6.71 -15.22
N SER A 156 -8.93 7.37 -16.07
CA SER A 156 -8.76 6.97 -17.48
C SER A 156 -7.63 5.98 -17.75
N ARG A 157 -6.75 5.72 -16.78
CA ARG A 157 -5.60 4.81 -16.98
C ARG A 157 -6.04 3.35 -17.03
N ASP A 158 -5.40 2.59 -17.92
CA ASP A 158 -5.58 1.16 -18.00
C ASP A 158 -4.89 0.46 -16.83
N VAL A 159 -5.65 -0.36 -16.09
CA VAL A 159 -5.15 -1.17 -14.99
C VAL A 159 -5.30 -2.64 -15.38
N ARG A 160 -4.20 -3.18 -15.93
CA ARG A 160 -4.14 -4.54 -16.50
C ARG A 160 -4.40 -5.66 -15.48
N ASN A 161 -4.16 -5.43 -14.19
CA ASN A 161 -4.30 -6.44 -13.13
C ASN A 161 -5.46 -6.10 -12.19
N SER A 162 -6.15 -7.12 -11.65
CA SER A 162 -7.04 -6.93 -10.50
C SER A 162 -6.19 -6.63 -9.27
N SER A 163 -6.12 -5.35 -8.88
CA SER A 163 -5.39 -4.91 -7.71
C SER A 163 -6.17 -3.83 -6.97
N TYR A 164 -5.73 -3.52 -5.75
CA TYR A 164 -6.35 -2.48 -4.92
C TYR A 164 -6.30 -1.10 -5.57
N VAL A 165 -5.47 -0.86 -6.62
CA VAL A 165 -5.45 0.45 -7.29
C VAL A 165 -6.75 0.73 -8.05
N LYS A 166 -7.50 -0.30 -8.47
CA LYS A 166 -8.81 -0.15 -9.10
C LYS A 166 -9.85 0.49 -8.18
N TYR A 167 -9.71 0.33 -6.87
CA TYR A 167 -10.53 1.06 -5.91
C TYR A 167 -10.40 2.57 -6.11
N TYR A 168 -9.17 3.08 -6.21
CA TYR A 168 -8.93 4.51 -6.41
C TYR A 168 -9.43 5.00 -7.78
N GLN A 169 -9.40 4.16 -8.81
CA GLN A 169 -10.02 4.46 -10.10
C GLN A 169 -11.54 4.66 -9.96
N ALA A 170 -12.23 3.74 -9.26
CA ALA A 170 -13.66 3.85 -8.99
C ALA A 170 -13.99 5.06 -8.10
N MET A 171 -13.17 5.35 -7.10
CA MET A 171 -13.35 6.54 -6.27
C MET A 171 -13.16 7.83 -7.08
N SER A 172 -12.22 7.88 -8.03
CA SER A 172 -12.09 8.99 -8.97
C SER A 172 -13.34 9.16 -9.83
N LEU A 173 -13.90 8.07 -10.37
CA LEU A 173 -15.17 8.11 -11.11
C LEU A 173 -16.32 8.67 -10.26
N MET A 174 -16.40 8.24 -9.00
CA MET A 174 -17.40 8.74 -8.04
C MET A 174 -17.26 10.26 -7.86
N ARG A 175 -16.02 10.77 -7.71
CA ARG A 175 -15.73 12.21 -7.56
C ARG A 175 -16.00 13.02 -8.82
N LEU A 176 -15.99 12.39 -9.99
CA LEU A 176 -16.37 13.00 -11.27
C LEU A 176 -17.89 12.97 -11.52
N GLY A 177 -18.70 12.44 -10.59
CA GLY A 177 -20.15 12.33 -10.72
C GLY A 177 -20.61 11.12 -11.56
N LYS A 178 -19.69 10.24 -11.96
CA LYS A 178 -19.98 9.03 -12.73
C LYS A 178 -20.35 7.87 -11.81
N LYS A 179 -21.38 8.08 -10.98
CA LYS A 179 -21.75 7.19 -9.88
C LYS A 179 -22.01 5.74 -10.33
N LYS A 180 -22.75 5.56 -11.42
CA LYS A 180 -23.08 4.22 -11.95
C LYS A 180 -21.83 3.44 -12.37
N GLU A 181 -20.94 4.07 -13.15
CA GLU A 181 -19.65 3.46 -13.56
C GLU A 181 -18.79 3.10 -12.34
N ALA A 182 -18.76 3.96 -11.32
CA ALA A 182 -18.02 3.72 -10.09
C ALA A 182 -18.57 2.52 -9.30
N GLU A 183 -19.89 2.43 -9.13
CA GLU A 183 -20.54 1.32 -8.41
C GLU A 183 -20.37 -0.01 -9.14
N GLU A 184 -20.47 -0.03 -10.47
CA GLU A 184 -20.18 -1.22 -11.28
C GLU A 184 -18.73 -1.69 -11.12
N ALA A 185 -17.77 -0.75 -11.15
CA ALA A 185 -16.37 -1.07 -10.93
C ALA A 185 -16.09 -1.61 -9.52
N LEU A 186 -16.73 -1.05 -8.48
CA LEU A 186 -16.59 -1.52 -7.09
C LEU A 186 -17.18 -2.93 -6.91
N ARG A 187 -18.35 -3.21 -7.50
CA ARG A 187 -18.95 -4.56 -7.48
C ARG A 187 -18.06 -5.58 -8.18
N ALA A 188 -17.47 -5.23 -9.32
CA ALA A 188 -16.53 -6.10 -10.02
C ALA A 188 -15.29 -6.44 -9.16
N ILE A 189 -14.81 -5.50 -8.34
CA ILE A 189 -13.71 -5.75 -7.37
C ILE A 189 -14.16 -6.75 -6.29
N ILE A 190 -15.39 -6.60 -5.77
CA ILE A 190 -15.96 -7.51 -4.77
C ILE A 190 -16.11 -8.92 -5.34
N ASP A 191 -16.73 -9.06 -6.52
CA ASP A 191 -16.96 -10.37 -7.16
C ASP A 191 -15.65 -11.13 -7.41
N GLU A 192 -14.59 -10.43 -7.83
CA GLU A 192 -13.28 -11.02 -8.02
C GLU A 192 -12.65 -11.46 -6.68
N ALA A 193 -12.76 -10.63 -5.66
CA ALA A 193 -12.27 -10.98 -4.32
C ALA A 193 -12.98 -12.21 -3.75
N GLU A 194 -14.30 -12.31 -3.91
CA GLU A 194 -15.07 -13.47 -3.44
C GLU A 194 -14.68 -14.77 -4.15
N LYS A 195 -14.43 -14.71 -5.46
CA LYS A 195 -13.88 -15.86 -6.21
C LYS A 195 -12.52 -16.28 -5.67
N GLN A 196 -11.62 -15.32 -5.40
CA GLN A 196 -10.29 -15.61 -4.86
C GLN A 196 -10.35 -16.23 -3.46
N ILE A 197 -11.23 -15.72 -2.59
CA ILE A 197 -11.46 -16.27 -1.25
C ILE A 197 -11.98 -17.72 -1.35
N GLY A 198 -13.06 -17.96 -2.11
CA GLY A 198 -13.66 -19.30 -2.23
C GLY A 198 -12.73 -20.34 -2.88
N GLN A 199 -11.88 -19.93 -3.82
CA GLN A 199 -10.85 -20.80 -4.42
C GLN A 199 -9.71 -21.15 -3.46
N THR A 200 -9.45 -20.30 -2.47
CA THR A 200 -8.35 -20.50 -1.50
C THR A 200 -8.83 -21.39 -0.36
N GLU A 201 -10.03 -21.13 0.18
CA GLU A 201 -10.64 -21.95 1.23
C GLU A 201 -10.88 -23.40 0.79
N SER A 202 -11.22 -23.63 -0.49
CA SER A 202 -11.35 -24.98 -1.05
C SER A 202 -10.02 -25.73 -1.19
N ARG A 203 -8.87 -25.03 -1.25
CA ARG A 203 -7.53 -25.62 -1.36
C ARG A 203 -6.86 -25.90 -0.01
N GLU A 204 -7.28 -25.24 1.07
CA GLU A 204 -6.72 -25.48 2.41
C GLU A 204 -6.91 -26.92 2.91
N VAL A 205 -7.96 -27.62 2.45
CA VAL A 205 -8.25 -29.02 2.82
C VAL A 205 -7.15 -29.99 2.36
N ASP A 206 -6.44 -29.68 1.27
CA ASP A 206 -5.38 -30.53 0.69
C ASP A 206 -3.95 -30.16 1.17
N PHE A 207 -3.81 -29.18 2.06
CA PHE A 207 -2.59 -28.37 2.15
C PHE A 207 -1.56 -28.76 3.24
N PHE A 208 -1.84 -29.74 4.10
CA PHE A 208 -1.07 -30.00 5.34
C PHE A 208 0.43 -30.41 5.21
N ALA A 209 1.07 -30.34 4.03
CA ALA A 209 2.36 -30.99 3.78
C ALA A 209 3.56 -30.09 3.36
N LYS A 210 3.49 -28.75 3.26
CA LYS A 210 4.64 -27.94 2.77
C LYS A 210 4.92 -26.64 3.55
N PHE A 211 6.21 -26.38 3.82
CA PHE A 211 6.72 -25.13 4.42
C PHE A 211 6.82 -24.00 3.36
N GLY A 212 6.54 -22.74 3.74
CA GLY A 212 6.68 -21.53 2.90
C GLY A 212 5.47 -21.19 2.01
N THR A 213 4.61 -22.16 1.75
CA THR A 213 3.38 -22.02 0.97
C THR A 213 2.23 -21.37 1.74
N ARG A 214 2.15 -21.61 3.05
CA ARG A 214 1.10 -21.02 3.91
C ARG A 214 1.18 -19.49 3.99
N GLU A 215 2.39 -18.93 4.01
CA GLU A 215 2.59 -17.47 3.99
C GLU A 215 2.08 -16.88 2.65
N ALA A 216 2.45 -17.50 1.53
CA ALA A 216 2.03 -17.07 0.21
C ALA A 216 0.49 -17.13 0.07
N GLU A 217 -0.16 -18.15 0.63
CA GLU A 217 -1.63 -18.24 0.69
C GLU A 217 -2.23 -17.16 1.60
N ASN A 218 -1.71 -16.96 2.81
CA ASN A 218 -2.17 -15.88 3.70
C ASN A 218 -2.05 -14.50 3.03
N ALA A 219 -0.96 -14.23 2.31
CA ALA A 219 -0.77 -12.98 1.58
C ALA A 219 -1.77 -12.81 0.43
N ARG A 220 -2.09 -13.89 -0.30
CA ARG A 220 -3.13 -13.88 -1.34
C ARG A 220 -4.51 -13.64 -0.74
N LEU A 221 -4.84 -14.36 0.33
CA LEU A 221 -6.12 -14.25 1.01
C LEU A 221 -6.28 -12.86 1.65
N ALA A 222 -5.23 -12.32 2.28
CA ALA A 222 -5.20 -10.94 2.78
C ALA A 222 -5.43 -9.92 1.66
N SER A 223 -4.86 -10.15 0.47
CA SER A 223 -5.07 -9.29 -0.69
C SER A 223 -6.52 -9.35 -1.20
N ALA A 224 -7.13 -10.53 -1.22
CA ALA A 224 -8.54 -10.68 -1.59
C ALA A 224 -9.48 -10.00 -0.58
N TYR A 225 -9.25 -10.21 0.72
CA TYR A 225 -10.01 -9.52 1.77
C TYR A 225 -9.83 -7.99 1.73
N LEU A 226 -8.63 -7.49 1.38
CA LEU A 226 -8.40 -6.07 1.11
C LEU A 226 -9.30 -5.57 -0.03
N LEU A 227 -9.32 -6.28 -1.17
CA LEU A 227 -10.14 -5.90 -2.32
C LEU A 227 -11.63 -5.84 -1.97
N LYS A 228 -12.14 -6.88 -1.30
CA LYS A 228 -13.54 -6.93 -0.84
C LYS A 228 -13.84 -5.78 0.11
N GLY A 229 -12.98 -5.55 1.11
CA GLY A 229 -13.13 -4.46 2.06
C GLY A 229 -13.15 -3.07 1.41
N LEU A 230 -12.26 -2.83 0.44
CA LEU A 230 -12.23 -1.59 -0.33
C LEU A 230 -13.48 -1.39 -1.19
N GLY A 231 -13.94 -2.44 -1.88
CA GLY A 231 -15.16 -2.40 -2.68
C GLY A 231 -16.38 -2.01 -1.84
N LEU A 232 -16.57 -2.70 -0.71
CA LEU A 232 -17.64 -2.44 0.26
C LEU A 232 -17.55 -1.02 0.83
N LYS A 233 -16.34 -0.57 1.18
CA LYS A 233 -16.10 0.81 1.66
C LYS A 233 -16.57 1.83 0.61
N GLY A 234 -16.21 1.63 -0.66
CA GLY A 234 -16.60 2.52 -1.76
C GLY A 234 -18.12 2.59 -1.99
N LEU A 235 -18.84 1.50 -1.71
CA LEU A 235 -20.30 1.43 -1.78
C LEU A 235 -21.00 1.98 -0.52
N GLY A 236 -20.25 2.32 0.53
CA GLY A 236 -20.78 2.81 1.80
C GLY A 236 -21.18 1.73 2.80
N GLU A 237 -20.85 0.46 2.53
CA GLU A 237 -21.11 -0.68 3.43
C GLU A 237 -20.03 -0.80 4.52
N LEU A 238 -19.96 0.21 5.40
CA LEU A 238 -18.83 0.41 6.31
C LEU A 238 -18.62 -0.71 7.33
N VAL A 239 -19.69 -1.37 7.80
CA VAL A 239 -19.58 -2.49 8.75
C VAL A 239 -18.89 -3.67 8.09
N SER A 240 -19.43 -4.14 6.96
CA SER A 240 -18.85 -5.22 6.17
C SER A 240 -17.44 -4.90 5.68
N ALA A 241 -17.19 -3.63 5.29
CA ALA A 241 -15.86 -3.18 4.91
C ALA A 241 -14.85 -3.33 6.05
N ARG A 242 -15.22 -2.90 7.27
CA ARG A 242 -14.38 -3.02 8.47
C ARG A 242 -14.03 -4.47 8.79
N GLU A 243 -15.00 -5.38 8.71
CA GLU A 243 -14.78 -6.80 8.97
C GLU A 243 -13.76 -7.39 7.99
N ASN A 244 -13.92 -7.12 6.70
CA ASN A 244 -13.04 -7.65 5.66
C ASN A 244 -11.63 -7.04 5.74
N LEU A 245 -11.50 -5.73 5.97
CA LEU A 245 -10.20 -5.10 6.18
C LEU A 245 -9.50 -5.61 7.45
N SER A 246 -10.25 -5.84 8.53
CA SER A 246 -9.68 -6.44 9.75
C SER A 246 -9.15 -7.85 9.48
N LYS A 247 -9.89 -8.67 8.70
CA LYS A 247 -9.43 -10.00 8.32
C LYS A 247 -8.16 -9.95 7.46
N ALA A 248 -8.06 -8.98 6.56
CA ALA A 248 -6.85 -8.76 5.76
C ALA A 248 -5.62 -8.45 6.65
N VAL A 249 -5.79 -7.65 7.70
CA VAL A 249 -4.71 -7.34 8.67
C VAL A 249 -4.35 -8.57 9.52
N GLU A 250 -5.34 -9.34 9.98
CA GLU A 250 -5.10 -10.58 10.75
C GLU A 250 -4.24 -11.57 9.96
N LEU A 251 -4.56 -11.75 8.67
CA LEU A 251 -3.83 -12.64 7.77
C LEU A 251 -2.45 -12.09 7.39
N SER A 252 -2.30 -10.77 7.32
CA SER A 252 -1.04 -10.09 7.03
C SER A 252 -0.92 -8.74 7.72
N ASN A 253 -0.13 -8.72 8.81
CA ASN A 253 0.28 -7.51 9.53
C ASN A 253 1.10 -6.55 8.66
N SER A 254 1.50 -6.97 7.46
CA SER A 254 2.25 -6.16 6.49
C SER A 254 1.35 -5.58 5.40
N ASN A 255 0.03 -5.79 5.47
CA ASN A 255 -0.91 -5.21 4.51
C ASN A 255 -1.17 -3.73 4.83
N LEU A 256 -0.28 -2.87 4.32
CA LEU A 256 -0.29 -1.42 4.56
C LEU A 256 -1.65 -0.77 4.28
N TYR A 257 -2.26 -1.13 3.15
CA TYR A 257 -3.53 -0.52 2.74
C TYR A 257 -4.70 -1.01 3.57
N ALA A 258 -4.73 -2.27 3.99
CA ALA A 258 -5.75 -2.72 4.94
C ALA A 258 -5.64 -1.96 6.27
N ILE A 259 -4.41 -1.80 6.79
CA ILE A 259 -4.14 -1.03 8.03
C ILE A 259 -4.58 0.43 7.88
N SER A 260 -4.16 1.09 6.80
CA SER A 260 -4.45 2.50 6.55
C SER A 260 -5.95 2.74 6.38
N GLU A 261 -6.61 1.92 5.56
CA GLU A 261 -8.02 2.13 5.22
C GLU A 261 -8.95 1.73 6.36
N LEU A 262 -8.54 0.81 7.23
CA LEU A 262 -9.26 0.46 8.46
C LEU A 262 -9.28 1.62 9.46
N ARG A 263 -8.17 2.36 9.59
CA ARG A 263 -8.10 3.59 10.43
C ARG A 263 -9.05 4.67 9.91
N ASP A 264 -9.25 4.76 8.60
CA ASP A 264 -10.15 5.76 7.99
C ASP A 264 -11.65 5.43 8.19
N ILE A 265 -11.99 4.20 8.59
CA ILE A 265 -13.38 3.77 8.87
C ILE A 265 -13.71 3.87 10.37
N GLN A 266 -12.70 4.06 11.24
CA GLN A 266 -12.85 4.08 12.70
C GLN A 266 -13.81 5.15 13.22
#